data_AF-A0AAF0J6L9-F1
#
_entry.id   AF-A0AAF0J6L9-F1
#
_cell.length_a   1.000
_cell.length_b   1.000
_cell.length_c   1.000
_cell.angle_alpha   90.00
_cell.angle_beta   90.00
_cell.angle_gamma   90.00
#
_symmetry.space_group_name_H-M   'P 1'
#
loop_
_entity.id
_entity.type
_entity.pdbx_description
1 polymer ?
#
loop_
_entity_poly.entity_id
_entity_poly.type
_entity_poly.pdbx_seq_one_letter_code
_entity_poly.pdbx_strand_id
1 'polypeptide(L)'
;MRAVVFAGRLAEIRASRLHATGRLASAVAASQSHVTLSAQTHIDWIARTGHTERIPIPNARALAAGFHFGWAIGPEGAASWGSDTRGQTAGGGAVLRDASQVASGLDHALLLSGDQVYTCGRAYMLTVNTDGQLGRGSRAYERELAPVDIPARVVRVRAGGDTSLAIADDSVWVWGNAEYGQALGPAADRIPAPMRGELAAEAGRVVDAAVGGSFVLLLNDHGEVYAAGYGALGTGHVKEDVPRRITGLPPIADISAGLDYAAALTTDGCVYAWGINRHGRLGDGVEGKEHVYRPALVEYDGRVSSVACGSDALIALAGVDE
;
A
#
# COMPACT_ATOMS: atom_id res chain seq x y z
N MET A 1 18.16 -2.86 -12.85
CA MET A 1 17.14 -1.79 -12.74
C MET A 1 17.79 -0.58 -12.08
N ARG A 2 17.39 0.64 -12.44
CA ARG A 2 17.77 1.86 -11.71
C ARG A 2 16.57 2.30 -10.89
N ALA A 3 16.77 2.56 -9.60
CA ALA A 3 15.73 3.18 -8.79
C ALA A 3 15.82 4.69 -8.93
N VAL A 4 14.70 5.32 -9.26
CA VAL A 4 14.55 6.77 -9.33
C VAL A 4 13.61 7.17 -8.20
N VAL A 5 14.07 8.06 -7.34
CA VAL A 5 13.29 8.57 -6.21
C VAL A 5 12.90 10.01 -6.52
N PHE A 6 11.59 10.28 -6.52
CA PHE A 6 11.06 11.63 -6.59
C PHE A 6 10.78 12.09 -5.15
N ALA A 7 11.68 12.89 -4.58
CA ALA A 7 11.56 13.40 -3.21
C ALA A 7 11.99 14.87 -3.08
N GLY A 8 11.18 15.66 -2.37
CA GLY A 8 11.48 17.03 -1.99
C GLY A 8 12.44 17.12 -0.79
N ARG A 9 13.71 17.48 -1.05
CA ARG A 9 14.82 17.77 -0.12
C ARG A 9 15.02 16.89 1.15
N LEU A 10 16.23 16.30 1.16
CA LEU A 10 17.10 15.85 2.28
C LEU A 10 16.84 14.46 2.88
N ALA A 11 17.36 13.42 2.24
CA ALA A 11 18.75 12.99 2.39
C ALA A 11 19.12 12.23 1.11
N GLU A 12 20.40 12.20 0.74
CA GLU A 12 20.88 11.28 -0.28
C GLU A 12 20.46 9.85 0.12
N ILE A 13 19.35 9.35 -0.43
CA ILE A 13 19.21 7.91 -0.63
C ILE A 13 20.31 7.61 -1.63
N ARG A 14 21.51 7.28 -1.13
CA ARG A 14 22.56 6.73 -1.97
C ARG A 14 21.90 5.55 -2.66
N ALA A 15 21.63 5.71 -3.95
CA ALA A 15 21.24 4.65 -4.85
C ALA A 15 22.42 3.67 -4.94
N SER A 16 22.68 2.97 -3.84
CA SER A 16 23.42 1.72 -3.87
C SER A 16 22.64 0.85 -4.84
N ARG A 17 23.33 0.35 -5.85
CA ARG A 17 22.77 -0.28 -7.04
C ARG A 17 21.71 -1.31 -6.64
N LEU A 18 20.43 -0.92 -6.65
CA LEU A 18 19.31 -1.80 -6.39
C LEU A 18 19.25 -2.84 -7.52
N HIS A 19 19.82 -4.01 -7.25
CA HIS A 19 19.70 -5.18 -8.13
C HIS A 19 18.38 -5.87 -7.80
N ALA A 20 17.27 -5.22 -8.14
CA ALA A 20 15.96 -5.87 -8.14
C ALA A 20 15.88 -6.73 -9.42
N THR A 21 15.90 -8.05 -9.27
CA THR A 21 15.62 -8.99 -10.35
C THR A 21 14.12 -9.30 -10.36
N GLY A 22 13.35 -8.52 -11.12
CA GLY A 22 11.93 -8.81 -11.43
C GLY A 22 10.94 -8.58 -10.27
N ARG A 23 9.84 -7.89 -10.60
CA ARG A 23 8.56 -7.73 -9.85
C ARG A 23 8.57 -7.35 -8.36
N LEU A 24 9.71 -7.26 -7.68
CA LEU A 24 9.77 -6.93 -6.27
C LEU A 24 10.02 -5.43 -6.11
N ALA A 25 8.90 -4.70 -6.05
CA ALA A 25 8.85 -3.28 -5.74
C ALA A 25 9.46 -3.00 -4.36
N SER A 26 10.11 -1.84 -4.24
CA SER A 26 10.48 -1.27 -2.94
C SER A 26 9.21 -1.06 -2.10
N ALA A 27 9.18 -1.52 -0.85
CA ALA A 27 8.14 -1.13 0.09
C ALA A 27 8.60 0.16 0.81
N VAL A 28 7.87 1.25 0.61
CA VAL A 28 8.16 2.54 1.23
C VAL A 28 7.26 2.68 2.44
N ALA A 29 7.82 2.84 3.64
CA ALA A 29 7.02 2.90 4.86
C ALA A 29 6.30 4.24 4.98
N ALA A 30 5.31 4.29 5.89
CA ALA A 30 4.59 5.50 6.28
C ALA A 30 5.41 6.48 7.15
N SER A 31 6.73 6.32 7.22
CA SER A 31 7.65 7.22 7.95
C SER A 31 9.00 7.27 7.23
N GLN A 32 9.98 8.01 7.76
CA GLN A 32 11.38 8.09 7.29
C GLN A 32 12.13 6.74 7.20
N SER A 33 11.45 5.62 7.38
CA SER A 33 11.96 4.27 7.21
C SER A 33 11.69 3.76 5.79
N HIS A 34 12.70 3.13 5.20
CA HIS A 34 12.61 2.54 3.87
C HIS A 34 13.06 1.08 3.91
N VAL A 35 12.43 0.25 3.08
CA VAL A 35 12.79 -1.16 2.94
C VAL A 35 13.24 -1.39 1.50
N THR A 36 14.48 -1.82 1.36
CA THR A 36 15.05 -2.17 0.06
C THR A 36 15.50 -3.61 0.05
N LEU A 37 15.18 -4.32 -1.03
CA LEU A 37 15.71 -5.67 -1.26
C LEU A 37 17.12 -5.57 -1.79
N SER A 38 18.06 -6.13 -1.03
CA SER A 38 19.42 -6.39 -1.48
C SER A 38 19.46 -7.86 -1.93
N ALA A 39 19.89 -8.08 -3.17
CA ALA A 39 19.87 -9.37 -3.88
C ALA A 39 19.96 -10.63 -2.99
N GLN A 40 18.96 -11.51 -3.13
CA GLN A 40 18.88 -12.93 -2.71
C GLN A 40 19.22 -13.31 -1.26
N THR A 41 19.77 -12.42 -0.44
CA THR A 41 20.42 -12.78 0.83
C THR A 41 19.84 -12.08 2.05
N HIS A 42 19.41 -10.81 1.93
CA HIS A 42 18.89 -10.02 3.04
C HIS A 42 18.01 -8.85 2.58
N ILE A 43 17.29 -8.26 3.52
CA ILE A 43 16.55 -7.02 3.35
C ILE A 43 17.31 -5.92 4.10
N ASP A 44 17.55 -4.79 3.45
CA ASP A 44 18.06 -3.60 4.10
C ASP A 44 16.88 -2.77 4.64
N TRP A 45 16.80 -2.64 5.96
CA TRP A 45 15.80 -1.85 6.66
C TRP A 45 16.46 -0.59 7.23
N ILE A 46 16.00 0.58 6.82
CA ILE A 46 16.48 1.85 7.39
C ILE A 46 15.52 2.25 8.51
N ALA A 47 15.95 2.13 9.76
CA ALA A 47 15.18 2.62 10.89
C ALA A 47 15.13 4.16 10.89
N ARG A 48 14.13 4.74 11.57
CA ARG A 48 13.96 6.21 11.69
C ARG A 48 15.21 6.94 12.20
N THR A 49 16.05 6.26 12.95
CA THR A 49 17.32 6.78 13.47
C THR A 49 18.39 6.95 12.39
N GLY A 50 18.12 6.55 11.14
CA GLY A 50 19.07 6.53 10.03
C GLY A 50 20.00 5.32 10.03
N HIS A 51 19.86 4.42 11.01
CA HIS A 51 20.60 3.17 11.05
C HIS A 51 20.00 2.16 10.08
N THR A 52 20.84 1.60 9.22
CA THR A 52 20.50 0.46 8.37
C THR A 52 20.71 -0.84 9.13
N GLU A 53 19.65 -1.63 9.26
CA GLU A 53 19.65 -2.98 9.79
C GLU A 53 19.51 -3.98 8.64
N ARG A 54 20.27 -5.08 8.69
CA ARG A 54 20.16 -6.17 7.73
C ARG A 54 19.29 -7.27 8.28
N ILE A 55 18.13 -7.46 7.68
CA ILE A 55 17.18 -8.50 8.08
C ILE A 55 17.46 -9.76 7.22
N PRO A 56 17.86 -10.90 7.84
CA PRO A 56 18.34 -12.07 7.12
C PRO A 56 17.18 -12.94 6.60
N ILE A 57 16.41 -12.41 5.63
CA ILE A 57 15.33 -13.15 4.96
C ILE A 57 15.75 -13.32 3.49
N PRO A 58 16.52 -14.38 3.18
CA PRO A 58 16.99 -14.63 1.83
C PRO A 58 15.81 -14.97 0.91
N ASN A 59 15.93 -14.61 -0.37
CA ASN A 59 14.92 -14.90 -1.39
C ASN A 59 13.49 -14.48 -0.99
N ALA A 60 13.35 -13.35 -0.28
CA ALA A 60 12.05 -12.78 0.02
C ALA A 60 11.27 -12.53 -1.28
N ARG A 61 10.02 -13.01 -1.32
CA ARG A 61 9.13 -12.96 -2.48
C ARG A 61 7.96 -11.99 -2.31
N ALA A 62 7.80 -11.43 -1.12
CA ALA A 62 6.86 -10.35 -0.85
C ALA A 62 7.38 -9.51 0.33
N LEU A 63 7.02 -8.23 0.34
CA LEU A 63 7.35 -7.28 1.39
C LEU A 63 6.18 -6.35 1.64
N ALA A 64 6.02 -5.92 2.88
CA ALA A 64 5.17 -4.80 3.25
C ALA A 64 5.84 -3.98 4.35
N ALA A 65 5.66 -2.67 4.31
CA ALA A 65 6.21 -1.74 5.29
C ALA A 65 5.07 -0.93 5.90
N GLY A 66 4.93 -0.98 7.22
CA GLY A 66 4.01 -0.12 7.96
C GLY A 66 4.74 0.92 8.78
N PHE A 67 4.08 1.56 9.74
CA PHE A 67 4.69 2.60 10.57
C PHE A 67 5.68 2.00 11.58
N HIS A 68 6.97 2.05 11.23
CA HIS A 68 8.10 1.54 12.03
C HIS A 68 8.19 0.02 12.19
N PHE A 69 7.55 -0.75 11.31
CA PHE A 69 7.69 -2.19 11.24
C PHE A 69 7.64 -2.67 9.78
N GLY A 70 8.16 -3.86 9.55
CA GLY A 70 8.15 -4.50 8.25
C GLY A 70 7.74 -5.95 8.34
N TRP A 71 7.23 -6.45 7.22
CA TRP A 71 6.98 -7.87 6.98
C TRP A 71 7.60 -8.30 5.66
N ALA A 72 8.01 -9.55 5.61
CA ALA A 72 8.46 -10.22 4.41
C ALA A 72 7.94 -11.65 4.38
N ILE A 73 7.82 -12.18 3.19
CA ILE A 73 7.56 -13.62 2.98
C ILE A 73 8.80 -14.19 2.32
N GLY A 74 9.51 -15.07 3.03
CA GLY A 74 10.66 -15.81 2.53
C GLY A 74 10.35 -17.30 2.33
N PRO A 75 11.39 -18.12 2.09
CA PRO A 75 11.28 -19.57 1.94
C PRO A 75 10.70 -20.29 3.18
N GLU A 76 10.96 -19.75 4.37
CA GLU A 76 10.48 -20.30 5.64
C GLU A 76 9.06 -19.83 6.02
N GLY A 77 8.48 -18.90 5.25
CA GLY A 77 7.19 -18.26 5.55
C GLY A 77 7.30 -16.77 5.82
N ALA A 78 6.26 -16.23 6.44
CA ALA A 78 6.21 -14.84 6.85
C ALA A 78 7.11 -14.55 8.07
N ALA A 79 7.81 -13.43 8.03
CA ALA A 79 8.60 -12.91 9.14
C ALA A 79 8.48 -11.39 9.21
N SER A 80 8.65 -10.85 10.41
CA SER A 80 8.40 -9.44 10.72
C SER A 80 9.47 -8.87 11.63
N TRP A 81 9.68 -7.57 11.57
CA TRP A 81 10.68 -6.87 12.36
C TRP A 81 10.26 -5.43 12.65
N GLY A 82 11.00 -4.76 13.53
CA GLY A 82 10.74 -3.38 13.95
C GLY A 82 9.87 -3.28 15.21
N SER A 83 9.13 -2.18 15.32
CA SER A 83 8.31 -1.88 16.49
C SER A 83 7.16 -2.88 16.65
N ASP A 84 7.00 -3.43 17.85
CA ASP A 84 5.87 -4.28 18.23
C ASP A 84 5.06 -3.71 19.40
N THR A 85 5.19 -2.41 19.68
CA THR A 85 4.44 -1.76 20.77
C THR A 85 2.94 -1.92 20.60
N ARG A 86 2.51 -2.14 19.36
CA ARG A 86 1.15 -2.34 18.93
C ARG A 86 0.93 -3.73 18.32
N GLY A 87 1.67 -4.77 18.69
CA GLY A 87 1.40 -6.15 18.22
C GLY A 87 1.44 -6.36 16.70
N GLN A 88 1.88 -5.37 15.93
CA GLN A 88 1.83 -5.32 14.48
C GLN A 88 2.87 -6.23 13.81
N THR A 89 3.75 -6.83 14.60
CA THR A 89 4.71 -7.86 14.18
C THR A 89 4.33 -9.25 14.71
N ALA A 90 3.18 -9.39 15.37
CA ALA A 90 2.77 -10.63 16.02
C ALA A 90 3.88 -11.28 16.88
N GLY A 91 4.64 -10.45 17.61
CA GLY A 91 5.75 -10.91 18.46
C GLY A 91 7.05 -11.29 17.72
N GLY A 92 7.21 -10.94 16.44
CA GLY A 92 8.45 -11.12 15.69
C GLY A 92 8.72 -12.56 15.22
N GLY A 93 7.74 -13.46 15.30
CA GLY A 93 7.97 -14.89 15.09
C GLY A 93 6.76 -15.74 14.70
N ALA A 94 5.62 -15.14 14.33
CA ALA A 94 4.49 -15.90 13.80
C ALA A 94 4.80 -16.38 12.37
N VAL A 95 5.39 -17.58 12.26
CA VAL A 95 5.71 -18.19 10.97
C VAL A 95 4.43 -18.74 10.34
N LEU A 96 3.76 -17.91 9.55
CA LEU A 96 2.77 -18.38 8.60
C LEU A 96 3.51 -18.94 7.38
N ARG A 97 3.85 -20.24 7.42
CA ARG A 97 4.70 -20.92 6.41
C ARG A 97 4.17 -20.77 4.98
N ASP A 98 2.85 -20.87 4.83
CA ASP A 98 2.17 -20.84 3.53
C ASP A 98 1.64 -19.46 3.13
N ALA A 99 2.04 -18.39 3.85
CA ALA A 99 1.67 -17.03 3.50
C ALA A 99 2.08 -16.71 2.06
N SER A 100 1.16 -16.22 1.25
CA SER A 100 1.35 -15.90 -0.16
C SER A 100 1.47 -14.39 -0.42
N GLN A 101 0.82 -13.56 0.40
CA GLN A 101 0.84 -12.11 0.30
C GLN A 101 0.88 -11.47 1.69
N VAL A 102 1.41 -10.26 1.74
CA VAL A 102 1.43 -9.42 2.93
C VAL A 102 1.14 -7.97 2.56
N ALA A 103 0.39 -7.28 3.40
CA ALA A 103 0.13 -5.85 3.31
C ALA A 103 0.19 -5.23 4.71
N SER A 104 0.59 -3.97 4.80
CA SER A 104 0.70 -3.25 6.07
C SER A 104 -0.02 -1.92 5.97
N GLY A 105 -0.86 -1.62 6.96
CA GLY A 105 -1.33 -0.27 7.21
C GLY A 105 -0.35 0.48 8.12
N LEU A 106 -0.82 1.53 8.79
CA LEU A 106 0.00 2.27 9.76
C LEU A 106 0.46 1.35 10.89
N ASP A 107 -0.44 0.60 11.50
CA ASP A 107 -0.13 -0.16 12.72
C ASP A 107 -0.78 -1.55 12.76
N HIS A 108 -1.10 -2.09 11.59
CA HIS A 108 -1.64 -3.43 11.44
C HIS A 108 -1.07 -4.08 10.17
N ALA A 109 -1.10 -5.41 10.13
CA ALA A 109 -0.70 -6.18 8.97
C ALA A 109 -1.81 -7.15 8.57
N LEU A 110 -1.90 -7.42 7.27
CA LEU A 110 -2.70 -8.47 6.69
C LEU A 110 -1.79 -9.49 6.00
N LEU A 111 -2.04 -10.78 6.22
CA LEU A 111 -1.39 -11.87 5.52
C LEU A 111 -2.44 -12.75 4.84
N LEU A 112 -2.17 -13.23 3.64
CA LEU A 112 -3.04 -14.17 2.92
C LEU A 112 -2.34 -15.52 2.84
N SER A 113 -2.95 -16.60 3.36
CA SER A 113 -2.48 -17.98 3.19
C SER A 113 -3.60 -18.83 2.60
N GLY A 114 -3.37 -19.39 1.39
CA GLY A 114 -4.47 -19.90 0.57
C GLY A 114 -5.46 -18.77 0.25
N ASP A 115 -6.71 -18.93 0.66
CA ASP A 115 -7.78 -17.92 0.62
C ASP A 115 -8.10 -17.31 2.01
N GLN A 116 -7.41 -17.74 3.08
CA GLN A 116 -7.62 -17.23 4.43
C GLN A 116 -6.77 -15.98 4.69
N VAL A 117 -7.43 -14.91 5.10
CA VAL A 117 -6.78 -13.68 5.57
C VAL A 117 -6.49 -13.79 7.07
N TYR A 118 -5.29 -13.38 7.48
CA TYR A 118 -4.87 -13.21 8.87
C TYR A 118 -4.53 -11.74 9.13
N THR A 119 -4.74 -11.30 10.36
CA THR A 119 -4.45 -9.95 10.83
C THR A 119 -3.65 -9.96 12.13
N CYS A 120 -2.90 -8.91 12.39
CA CYS A 120 -2.32 -8.64 13.73
C CYS A 120 -2.18 -7.13 13.98
N GLY A 121 -2.24 -6.74 15.26
CA GLY A 121 -2.18 -5.35 15.73
C GLY A 121 -2.83 -5.17 17.11
N ARG A 122 -2.49 -4.13 17.85
CA ARG A 122 -2.90 -3.88 19.26
C ARG A 122 -4.05 -2.86 19.32
N ALA A 123 -4.66 -2.71 20.48
CA ALA A 123 -5.46 -1.57 20.93
C ALA A 123 -5.13 -1.39 22.41
N TYR A 124 -4.58 -0.25 22.83
CA TYR A 124 -4.88 0.25 24.19
C TYR A 124 -4.51 1.72 24.38
N MET A 125 -5.47 2.45 24.98
CA MET A 125 -5.55 3.89 25.23
C MET A 125 -5.08 4.77 24.05
N LEU A 126 -6.04 5.02 23.15
CA LEU A 126 -6.06 5.99 22.05
C LEU A 126 -5.39 5.65 20.71
N THR A 127 -4.74 4.50 20.50
CA THR A 127 -4.43 4.06 19.12
C THR A 127 -4.47 2.53 18.93
N VAL A 128 -4.91 2.18 17.71
CA VAL A 128 -4.98 0.88 17.01
C VAL A 128 -6.18 -0.01 17.39
N ASN A 129 -6.82 -0.59 16.37
CA ASN A 129 -8.18 -1.17 16.29
C ASN A 129 -9.39 -0.30 16.70
N THR A 130 -9.21 1.01 16.91
CA THR A 130 -10.34 1.93 17.17
C THR A 130 -11.30 2.01 15.99
N ASP A 131 -10.76 1.90 14.78
CA ASP A 131 -11.53 2.00 13.55
C ASP A 131 -12.00 0.63 13.05
N GLY A 132 -11.51 -0.46 13.67
CA GLY A 132 -11.89 -1.81 13.27
C GLY A 132 -10.99 -2.42 12.21
N GLN A 133 -9.80 -1.85 11.98
CA GLN A 133 -8.86 -2.25 10.92
C GLN A 133 -8.36 -3.70 11.01
N LEU A 134 -8.60 -4.41 12.12
CA LEU A 134 -8.34 -5.84 12.23
C LEU A 134 -9.49 -6.72 11.70
N GLY A 135 -10.70 -6.19 11.52
CA GLY A 135 -11.80 -6.93 10.88
C GLY A 135 -12.36 -8.09 11.71
N ARG A 136 -12.15 -8.09 13.04
CA ARG A 136 -12.53 -9.19 13.95
C ARG A 136 -13.93 -9.08 14.53
N GLY A 137 -14.78 -8.17 14.02
CA GLY A 137 -16.10 -7.87 14.59
C GLY A 137 -16.04 -7.18 15.96
N SER A 138 -14.84 -6.91 16.47
CA SER A 138 -14.59 -6.21 17.71
C SER A 138 -13.53 -5.13 17.51
N ARG A 139 -13.44 -4.21 18.47
CA ARG A 139 -12.35 -3.24 18.59
C ARG A 139 -11.24 -3.72 19.53
N ALA A 140 -11.27 -5.02 19.88
CA ALA A 140 -10.20 -5.65 20.65
C ALA A 140 -9.01 -5.92 19.74
N TYR A 141 -7.90 -6.38 20.32
CA TYR A 141 -6.66 -6.45 19.58
C TYR A 141 -6.05 -7.83 19.54
N GLU A 142 -5.16 -8.05 18.57
CA GLU A 142 -4.59 -9.34 18.21
C GLU A 142 -3.06 -9.26 18.24
N ARG A 143 -2.45 -9.88 19.26
CA ARG A 143 -0.97 -9.99 19.39
C ARG A 143 -0.39 -11.18 18.64
N GLU A 144 -1.27 -12.06 18.19
CA GLU A 144 -0.96 -13.21 17.37
C GLU A 144 -1.72 -13.04 16.05
N LEU A 145 -1.33 -13.82 15.04
CA LEU A 145 -2.08 -13.85 13.79
C LEU A 145 -3.47 -14.41 14.04
N ALA A 146 -4.49 -13.57 13.87
CA ALA A 146 -5.89 -13.96 13.99
C ALA A 146 -6.49 -14.09 12.59
N PRO A 147 -7.27 -15.14 12.29
CA PRO A 147 -7.98 -15.24 11.01
C PRO A 147 -9.00 -14.10 10.89
N VAL A 148 -9.37 -13.70 9.69
CA VAL A 148 -10.45 -12.73 9.41
C VAL A 148 -11.54 -13.44 8.63
N ASP A 149 -12.78 -13.33 9.10
CA ASP A 149 -13.91 -14.04 8.52
C ASP A 149 -14.46 -13.27 7.32
N ILE A 150 -14.07 -13.69 6.11
CA ILE A 150 -14.53 -13.12 4.84
C ILE A 150 -15.31 -14.22 4.10
N PRO A 151 -16.61 -14.04 3.81
CA PRO A 151 -17.44 -15.07 3.19
C PRO A 151 -17.26 -15.10 1.66
N ALA A 152 -16.01 -15.06 1.20
CA ALA A 152 -15.62 -15.09 -0.20
C ALA A 152 -14.20 -15.62 -0.35
N ARG A 153 -13.88 -16.20 -1.52
CA ARG A 153 -12.52 -16.64 -1.83
C ARG A 153 -11.62 -15.44 -2.08
N VAL A 154 -10.77 -15.11 -1.12
CA VAL A 154 -9.84 -13.98 -1.22
C VAL A 154 -8.65 -14.35 -2.10
N VAL A 155 -8.30 -13.45 -3.01
CA VAL A 155 -7.15 -13.59 -3.92
C VAL A 155 -6.09 -12.52 -3.67
N ARG A 156 -6.41 -11.43 -2.96
CA ARG A 156 -5.46 -10.36 -2.67
C ARG A 156 -5.81 -9.59 -1.41
N VAL A 157 -4.80 -9.12 -0.69
CA VAL A 157 -4.96 -8.21 0.47
C VAL A 157 -4.19 -6.90 0.27
N ARG A 158 -4.76 -5.80 0.76
CA ARG A 158 -4.21 -4.45 0.73
C ARG A 158 -4.53 -3.74 2.04
N ALA A 159 -3.64 -2.86 2.47
CA ALA A 159 -3.82 -2.07 3.68
C ALA A 159 -3.10 -0.74 3.52
N GLY A 160 -3.61 0.29 4.19
CA GLY A 160 -3.09 1.65 4.19
C GLY A 160 -3.84 2.49 5.19
N GLY A 161 -3.17 3.46 5.82
CA GLY A 161 -3.76 4.18 6.95
C GLY A 161 -4.26 3.20 8.02
N ASP A 162 -5.52 3.40 8.42
CA ASP A 162 -6.31 2.48 9.25
C ASP A 162 -7.40 1.75 8.45
N THR A 163 -7.20 1.54 7.15
CA THR A 163 -8.12 0.82 6.25
C THR A 163 -7.48 -0.47 5.78
N SER A 164 -8.28 -1.54 5.78
CA SER A 164 -7.93 -2.86 5.28
C SER A 164 -8.87 -3.27 4.17
N LEU A 165 -8.34 -3.97 3.18
CA LEU A 165 -9.07 -4.36 1.98
C LEU A 165 -8.67 -5.76 1.51
N ALA A 166 -9.65 -6.55 1.10
CA ALA A 166 -9.46 -7.83 0.44
C ALA A 166 -10.19 -7.82 -0.92
N ILE A 167 -9.52 -8.31 -1.96
CA ILE A 167 -10.14 -8.58 -3.26
C ILE A 167 -10.38 -10.08 -3.32
N ALA A 168 -11.63 -10.45 -3.57
CA ALA A 168 -12.08 -11.79 -3.86
C ALA A 168 -12.35 -11.95 -5.37
N ASP A 169 -12.74 -13.14 -5.80
CA ASP A 169 -12.95 -13.44 -7.23
C ASP A 169 -13.95 -12.48 -7.93
N ASP A 170 -14.99 -12.03 -7.22
CA ASP A 170 -16.11 -11.23 -7.76
C ASP A 170 -16.49 -10.01 -6.89
N SER A 171 -15.69 -9.71 -5.87
CA SER A 171 -16.05 -8.75 -4.84
C SER A 171 -14.85 -8.11 -4.18
N VAL A 172 -15.06 -6.91 -3.64
CA VAL A 172 -14.10 -6.23 -2.79
C VAL A 172 -14.70 -6.11 -1.40
N TRP A 173 -13.90 -6.42 -0.39
CA TRP A 173 -14.26 -6.37 1.01
C TRP A 173 -13.37 -5.36 1.71
N VAL A 174 -13.95 -4.50 2.54
CA VAL A 174 -13.24 -3.42 3.23
C VAL A 174 -13.66 -3.36 4.69
N TRP A 175 -12.73 -3.01 5.55
CA TRP A 175 -12.95 -2.79 6.97
C TRP A 175 -11.93 -1.80 7.54
N GLY A 176 -12.16 -1.32 8.75
CA GLY A 176 -11.39 -0.24 9.37
C GLY A 176 -12.03 1.13 9.19
N ASN A 177 -11.18 2.15 9.01
CA ASN A 177 -11.59 3.53 8.89
C ASN A 177 -12.41 3.77 7.61
N ALA A 178 -13.56 4.39 7.75
CA ALA A 178 -14.48 4.72 6.67
C ALA A 178 -15.03 6.16 6.78
N GLU A 179 -14.54 6.95 7.73
CA GLU A 179 -14.96 8.35 7.99
C GLU A 179 -14.89 9.22 6.72
N TYR A 180 -13.93 8.91 5.85
CA TYR A 180 -13.66 9.67 4.64
C TYR A 180 -14.29 9.07 3.37
N GLY A 181 -15.01 7.94 3.46
CA GLY A 181 -15.63 7.27 2.30
C GLY A 181 -14.81 6.10 1.74
N GLN A 182 -13.81 5.59 2.46
CA GLN A 182 -12.99 4.45 2.03
C GLN A 182 -13.77 3.13 1.96
N ALA A 183 -15.00 3.09 2.50
CA ALA A 183 -15.87 1.93 2.57
C ALA A 183 -16.39 1.42 1.22
N LEU A 184 -16.11 2.14 0.13
CA LEU A 184 -16.59 1.83 -1.21
C LEU A 184 -18.12 1.75 -1.27
N GLY A 185 -18.83 2.56 -0.48
CA GLY A 185 -20.29 2.61 -0.44
C GLY A 185 -20.78 3.20 0.88
N PRO A 186 -22.11 3.35 1.04
CA PRO A 186 -22.70 3.83 2.28
C PRO A 186 -22.34 2.92 3.47
N ALA A 187 -21.68 3.47 4.49
CA ALA A 187 -21.25 2.74 5.67
C ALA A 187 -21.20 3.63 6.91
N ALA A 188 -21.01 3.01 8.08
CA ALA A 188 -20.58 3.73 9.27
C ALA A 188 -19.12 4.18 9.14
N ASP A 189 -18.71 5.22 9.85
CA ASP A 189 -17.33 5.75 9.85
C ASP A 189 -16.27 4.72 10.25
N ARG A 190 -16.68 3.62 10.87
CA ARG A 190 -15.81 2.55 11.38
C ARG A 190 -16.46 1.20 11.13
N ILE A 191 -15.73 0.33 10.45
CA ILE A 191 -16.22 -0.97 9.99
C ILE A 191 -15.40 -2.06 10.71
N PRO A 192 -15.90 -2.66 11.80
CA PRO A 192 -15.13 -3.60 12.63
C PRO A 192 -15.00 -5.01 12.05
N ALA A 193 -15.71 -5.33 10.99
CA ALA A 193 -15.68 -6.62 10.30
C ALA A 193 -15.77 -6.39 8.78
N PRO A 194 -15.19 -7.28 7.95
CA PRO A 194 -15.27 -7.17 6.50
C PRO A 194 -16.68 -6.86 6.00
N MET A 195 -16.81 -5.76 5.28
CA MET A 195 -18.04 -5.34 4.61
C MET A 195 -17.80 -5.39 3.09
N ARG A 196 -18.75 -5.96 2.35
CA ARG A 196 -18.68 -5.94 0.89
C ARG A 196 -18.88 -4.51 0.40
N GLY A 197 -17.92 -4.00 -0.37
CA GLY A 197 -18.00 -2.71 -1.04
C GLY A 197 -19.01 -2.73 -2.20
N GLU A 198 -19.55 -1.57 -2.50
CA GLU A 198 -20.38 -1.27 -3.66
C GLU A 198 -19.50 -0.82 -4.84
N LEU A 199 -19.73 -1.41 -6.01
CA LEU A 199 -19.07 -1.04 -7.25
C LEU A 199 -20.13 -0.80 -8.32
N ALA A 200 -19.92 0.27 -9.09
CA ALA A 200 -20.74 0.51 -10.28
C ALA A 200 -20.62 -0.69 -11.23
N ALA A 201 -21.72 -1.08 -11.88
CA ALA A 201 -21.75 -2.29 -12.71
C ALA A 201 -20.73 -2.23 -13.86
N GLU A 202 -20.46 -1.03 -14.37
CA GLU A 202 -19.47 -0.76 -15.41
C GLU A 202 -18.02 -0.85 -14.93
N ALA A 203 -17.75 -0.93 -13.61
CA ALA A 203 -16.40 -1.00 -13.08
C ALA A 203 -15.69 -2.31 -13.46
N GLY A 204 -16.43 -3.34 -13.89
CA GLY A 204 -15.86 -4.63 -14.24
C GLY A 204 -15.24 -5.33 -13.02
N ARG A 205 -14.28 -6.23 -13.28
CA ARG A 205 -13.64 -7.00 -12.21
C ARG A 205 -12.41 -6.27 -11.69
N VAL A 206 -12.38 -6.03 -10.38
CA VAL A 206 -11.21 -5.46 -9.69
C VAL A 206 -10.08 -6.50 -9.63
N VAL A 207 -8.88 -6.11 -10.07
CA VAL A 207 -7.69 -6.99 -10.11
C VAL A 207 -6.60 -6.58 -9.12
N ASP A 208 -6.58 -5.31 -8.75
CA ASP A 208 -5.70 -4.76 -7.72
C ASP A 208 -6.33 -3.53 -7.06
N ALA A 209 -5.77 -3.13 -5.92
CA ALA A 209 -6.15 -1.93 -5.20
C ALA A 209 -4.91 -1.31 -4.53
N ALA A 210 -4.98 -0.02 -4.27
CA ALA A 210 -4.04 0.69 -3.42
C ALA A 210 -4.82 1.47 -2.36
N VAL A 211 -4.39 1.40 -1.11
CA VAL A 211 -5.09 2.01 0.02
C VAL A 211 -4.21 3.13 0.55
N GLY A 212 -4.71 4.37 0.49
CA GLY A 212 -4.05 5.54 1.05
C GLY A 212 -4.45 5.79 2.50
N GLY A 213 -4.20 7.00 3.00
CA GLY A 213 -4.58 7.38 4.37
C GLY A 213 -6.09 7.55 4.53
N SER A 214 -6.71 8.26 3.58
CA SER A 214 -8.15 8.60 3.59
C SER A 214 -8.87 8.25 2.28
N PHE A 215 -8.25 7.45 1.41
CA PHE A 215 -8.80 7.07 0.11
C PHE A 215 -8.37 5.67 -0.34
N VAL A 216 -9.10 5.12 -1.30
CA VAL A 216 -8.81 3.84 -1.94
C VAL A 216 -8.82 4.03 -3.45
N LEU A 217 -7.87 3.39 -4.13
CA LEU A 217 -7.84 3.21 -5.57
C LEU A 217 -8.09 1.76 -5.92
N LEU A 218 -8.91 1.51 -6.93
CA LEU A 218 -9.21 0.19 -7.47
C LEU A 218 -8.81 0.16 -8.94
N LEU A 219 -8.05 -0.86 -9.34
CA LEU A 219 -7.69 -1.13 -10.73
C LEU A 219 -8.54 -2.29 -11.23
N ASN A 220 -9.25 -2.11 -12.34
CA ASN A 220 -10.01 -3.18 -12.98
C ASN A 220 -9.20 -3.90 -14.07
N ASP A 221 -9.75 -4.99 -14.61
CA ASP A 221 -9.14 -5.77 -15.69
C ASP A 221 -9.18 -5.10 -17.07
N HIS A 222 -9.77 -3.91 -17.19
CA HIS A 222 -9.71 -3.05 -18.36
C HIS A 222 -8.58 -2.00 -18.27
N GLY A 223 -7.83 -1.96 -17.16
CA GLY A 223 -6.79 -0.96 -16.95
C GLY A 223 -7.34 0.41 -16.55
N GLU A 224 -8.56 0.47 -16.03
CA GLU A 224 -9.20 1.69 -15.55
C GLU A 224 -9.06 1.79 -14.02
N VAL A 225 -8.91 3.02 -13.53
CA VAL A 225 -8.76 3.29 -12.09
C VAL A 225 -10.02 3.98 -11.55
N TYR A 226 -10.53 3.47 -10.44
CA TYR A 226 -11.64 4.02 -9.68
C TYR A 226 -11.14 4.48 -8.31
N ALA A 227 -11.72 5.56 -7.78
CA ALA A 227 -11.32 6.11 -6.50
C ALA A 227 -12.54 6.35 -5.59
N ALA A 228 -12.38 6.08 -4.30
CA ALA A 228 -13.32 6.42 -3.24
C ALA A 228 -12.56 6.98 -2.03
N GLY A 229 -13.25 7.71 -1.16
CA GLY A 229 -12.67 8.36 0.00
C GLY A 229 -12.55 9.87 -0.15
N TYR A 230 -11.48 10.45 0.40
CA TYR A 230 -11.19 11.88 0.40
C TYR A 230 -9.70 12.17 0.17
N GLY A 231 -9.40 13.26 -0.53
CA GLY A 231 -8.03 13.73 -0.77
C GLY A 231 -7.53 13.37 -2.17
N ALA A 232 -6.56 12.46 -2.28
CA ALA A 232 -5.88 12.13 -3.53
C ALA A 232 -6.70 11.17 -4.43
N LEU A 233 -7.91 11.58 -4.81
CA LEU A 233 -8.82 10.76 -5.61
C LEU A 233 -8.55 10.81 -7.11
N GLY A 234 -7.93 11.88 -7.60
CA GLY A 234 -7.71 12.10 -9.04
C GLY A 234 -8.98 12.49 -9.82
N THR A 235 -10.16 12.40 -9.20
CA THR A 235 -11.46 12.84 -9.76
C THR A 235 -11.77 14.31 -9.44
N GLY A 236 -11.11 14.90 -8.42
CA GLY A 236 -11.35 16.25 -7.88
C GLY A 236 -11.17 16.31 -6.34
N HIS A 237 -11.74 17.34 -5.68
CA HIS A 237 -11.68 17.54 -4.20
C HIS A 237 -12.87 17.02 -3.42
N VAL A 238 -13.87 16.49 -4.11
CA VAL A 238 -15.10 16.09 -3.45
C VAL A 238 -14.90 14.69 -2.87
N LYS A 239 -15.33 14.49 -1.63
CA LYS A 239 -15.42 13.15 -1.03
C LYS A 239 -16.32 12.27 -1.92
N GLU A 240 -15.87 11.07 -2.23
CA GLU A 240 -16.61 10.09 -3.04
C GLU A 240 -16.85 8.84 -2.18
N ASP A 241 -18.08 8.62 -1.72
CA ASP A 241 -18.42 7.42 -0.92
C ASP A 241 -18.51 6.17 -1.79
N VAL A 242 -18.91 6.32 -3.05
CA VAL A 242 -18.97 5.22 -4.04
C VAL A 242 -17.81 5.38 -5.02
N PRO A 243 -17.10 4.29 -5.39
CA PRO A 243 -15.95 4.37 -6.30
C PRO A 243 -16.31 5.00 -7.64
N ARG A 244 -15.60 6.06 -7.97
CA ARG A 244 -15.77 6.82 -9.21
C ARG A 244 -14.56 6.66 -10.12
N ARG A 245 -14.81 6.43 -11.41
CA ARG A 245 -13.75 6.33 -12.42
C ARG A 245 -12.94 7.63 -12.52
N ILE A 246 -11.62 7.51 -12.51
CA ILE A 246 -10.70 8.59 -12.86
C ILE A 246 -10.62 8.69 -14.38
N THR A 247 -11.11 9.81 -14.93
CA THR A 247 -11.09 10.05 -16.38
C THR A 247 -9.77 10.66 -16.84
N GLY A 248 -9.33 10.33 -18.05
CA GLY A 248 -8.13 10.92 -18.66
C GLY A 248 -6.82 10.16 -18.40
N LEU A 249 -6.87 9.04 -17.66
CA LEU A 249 -5.77 8.10 -17.57
C LEU A 249 -5.75 7.15 -18.79
N PRO A 250 -4.58 6.88 -19.39
CA PRO A 250 -4.39 5.74 -20.30
C PRO A 250 -4.60 4.40 -19.58
N PRO A 251 -4.58 3.25 -20.30
CA PRO A 251 -4.60 1.94 -19.68
C PRO A 251 -3.49 1.77 -18.63
N ILE A 252 -3.90 1.49 -17.40
CA ILE A 252 -3.02 1.38 -16.23
C ILE A 252 -2.64 -0.08 -15.99
N ALA A 253 -1.36 -0.30 -15.75
CA ALA A 253 -0.77 -1.60 -15.43
C ALA A 253 -0.53 -1.78 -13.91
N ASP A 254 -0.28 -0.69 -13.18
CA ASP A 254 0.01 -0.73 -11.75
C ASP A 254 -0.45 0.57 -11.06
N ILE A 255 -0.83 0.47 -9.79
CA ILE A 255 -1.28 1.60 -8.96
C ILE A 255 -0.62 1.56 -7.59
N SER A 256 -0.34 2.72 -7.03
CA SER A 256 0.23 2.85 -5.70
C SER A 256 -0.31 4.09 -4.98
N ALA A 257 -0.51 3.98 -3.66
CA ALA A 257 -1.05 5.03 -2.82
C ALA A 257 -0.12 5.26 -1.62
N GLY A 258 0.22 6.52 -1.39
CA GLY A 258 0.80 7.00 -0.14
C GLY A 258 -0.31 7.50 0.79
N LEU A 259 0.05 8.18 1.87
CA LEU A 259 -0.95 8.69 2.82
C LEU A 259 -1.90 9.71 2.18
N ASP A 260 -1.36 10.58 1.33
CA ASP A 260 -2.04 11.77 0.81
C ASP A 260 -1.73 12.04 -0.68
N TYR A 261 -1.13 11.07 -1.37
CA TYR A 261 -0.84 11.10 -2.80
C TYR A 261 -0.89 9.70 -3.41
N ALA A 262 -0.92 9.63 -4.73
CA ALA A 262 -1.01 8.41 -5.49
C ALA A 262 -0.20 8.48 -6.78
N ALA A 263 0.09 7.30 -7.32
CA ALA A 263 0.68 7.13 -8.63
C ALA A 263 0.04 5.99 -9.40
N ALA A 264 0.05 6.10 -10.72
CA ALA A 264 -0.37 5.07 -11.66
C ALA A 264 0.69 4.88 -12.75
N LEU A 265 1.02 3.64 -13.05
CA LEU A 265 1.93 3.26 -14.12
C LEU A 265 1.12 2.74 -15.30
N THR A 266 1.31 3.34 -16.46
CA THR A 266 0.67 2.89 -17.71
C THR A 266 1.36 1.65 -18.28
N THR A 267 0.67 0.94 -19.18
CA THR A 267 1.23 -0.26 -19.85
C THR A 267 2.46 0.02 -20.72
N ASP A 268 2.60 1.24 -21.23
CA ASP A 268 3.76 1.70 -21.99
C ASP A 268 4.91 2.19 -21.10
N GLY A 269 4.70 2.38 -19.80
CA GLY A 269 5.74 2.67 -18.81
C GLY A 269 5.86 4.14 -18.41
N CYS A 270 4.83 4.95 -18.66
CA CYS A 270 4.69 6.31 -18.17
C CYS A 270 4.09 6.32 -16.75
N VAL A 271 4.49 7.30 -15.94
CA VAL A 271 3.98 7.45 -14.57
C VAL A 271 3.10 8.70 -14.49
N TYR A 272 1.92 8.54 -13.91
CA TYR A 272 1.07 9.64 -13.50
C TYR A 272 1.06 9.73 -11.98
N ALA A 273 1.06 10.95 -11.43
CA ALA A 273 0.98 11.18 -9.99
C ALA A 273 -0.01 12.31 -9.66
N TRP A 274 -0.63 12.23 -8.49
CA TRP A 274 -1.55 13.25 -7.97
C TRP A 274 -1.65 13.19 -6.44
N GLY A 275 -2.21 14.22 -5.82
CA GLY A 275 -2.38 14.38 -4.38
C GLY A 275 -1.68 15.62 -3.84
N ILE A 276 -1.30 15.58 -2.56
CA ILE A 276 -0.54 16.64 -1.92
C ILE A 276 0.85 16.74 -2.58
N ASN A 277 1.19 17.91 -3.10
CA ASN A 277 2.47 18.19 -3.78
C ASN A 277 3.36 19.13 -2.95
N ARG A 278 3.22 19.11 -1.62
CA ARG A 278 4.14 19.81 -0.73
C ARG A 278 5.55 19.30 -0.97
N HIS A 279 6.49 20.21 -1.23
CA HIS A 279 7.89 19.93 -1.53
C HIS A 279 8.16 19.26 -2.90
N GLY A 280 7.24 19.27 -3.86
CA GLY A 280 7.51 18.73 -5.21
C GLY A 280 7.56 17.20 -5.28
N ARG A 281 6.88 16.51 -4.35
CA ARG A 281 6.86 15.04 -4.21
C ARG A 281 6.31 14.30 -5.43
N LEU A 282 5.55 14.98 -6.28
CA LEU A 282 4.94 14.38 -7.46
C LEU A 282 5.86 14.36 -8.68
N GLY A 283 7.01 15.05 -8.65
CA GLY A 283 7.96 15.04 -9.77
C GLY A 283 7.43 15.66 -11.06
N ASP A 284 6.36 16.47 -10.99
CA ASP A 284 5.67 17.07 -12.14
C ASP A 284 6.34 18.35 -12.67
N GLY A 285 7.52 18.71 -12.17
CA GLY A 285 8.29 19.88 -12.60
C GLY A 285 7.70 21.25 -12.23
N VAL A 286 6.56 21.30 -11.52
CA VAL A 286 5.86 22.54 -11.18
C VAL A 286 6.03 22.87 -9.69
N GLU A 287 7.03 23.69 -9.37
CA GLU A 287 7.17 24.26 -8.02
C GLU A 287 6.02 25.24 -7.71
N GLY A 288 5.39 25.12 -6.54
CA GLY A 288 4.42 26.11 -6.02
C GLY A 288 2.95 25.69 -6.02
N LYS A 289 2.59 24.51 -6.55
CA LYS A 289 1.26 23.93 -6.30
C LYS A 289 1.30 23.07 -5.04
N GLU A 290 0.56 23.44 -4.01
CA GLU A 290 0.48 22.63 -2.79
C GLU A 290 -0.26 21.30 -3.02
N HIS A 291 -1.11 21.23 -4.05
CA HIS A 291 -1.87 20.04 -4.40
C HIS A 291 -2.09 19.90 -5.91
N VAL A 292 -2.07 18.66 -6.39
CA VAL A 292 -2.42 18.24 -7.75
C VAL A 292 -3.59 17.29 -7.67
N TYR A 293 -4.70 17.69 -8.24
CA TYR A 293 -5.99 17.09 -7.91
C TYR A 293 -6.54 16.12 -8.95
N ARG A 294 -5.86 16.09 -10.09
CA ARG A 294 -6.07 15.17 -11.19
C ARG A 294 -4.72 14.58 -11.56
N PRO A 295 -4.67 13.35 -12.10
CA PRO A 295 -3.41 12.75 -12.53
C PRO A 295 -2.62 13.68 -13.45
N ALA A 296 -1.37 13.93 -13.09
CA ALA A 296 -0.41 14.66 -13.91
C ALA A 296 0.71 13.71 -14.33
N LEU A 297 1.18 13.85 -15.57
CA LEU A 297 2.32 13.08 -16.07
C LEU A 297 3.59 13.49 -15.30
N VAL A 298 4.33 12.50 -14.81
CA VAL A 298 5.65 12.68 -14.22
C VAL A 298 6.68 12.63 -15.33
N GLU A 299 7.46 13.70 -15.50
CA GLU A 299 8.46 13.77 -16.56
C GLU A 299 9.65 12.85 -16.22
N TYR A 300 9.84 11.81 -17.04
CA TYR A 300 10.97 10.88 -16.94
C TYR A 300 11.34 10.34 -18.33
N ASP A 301 12.62 10.47 -18.69
CA ASP A 301 13.15 10.12 -20.02
C ASP A 301 13.51 8.63 -20.14
N GLY A 302 12.72 7.75 -19.54
CA GLY A 302 12.96 6.31 -19.54
C GLY A 302 11.70 5.50 -19.25
N ARG A 303 11.80 4.18 -19.33
CA ARG A 303 10.65 3.29 -19.11
C ARG A 303 10.57 2.81 -17.65
N VAL A 304 9.48 3.16 -16.97
CA VAL A 304 9.21 2.68 -15.62
C VAL A 304 8.57 1.28 -15.67
N SER A 305 8.97 0.44 -14.72
CA SER A 305 8.56 -0.97 -14.61
C SER A 305 7.78 -1.28 -13.33
N SER A 306 7.84 -0.40 -12.33
CA SER A 306 7.06 -0.48 -11.09
C SER A 306 7.05 0.86 -10.37
N VAL A 307 5.99 1.14 -9.62
CA VAL A 307 5.84 2.33 -8.78
C VAL A 307 5.53 1.93 -7.34
N ALA A 308 6.00 2.71 -6.37
CA ALA A 308 5.70 2.53 -4.95
C ALA A 308 5.65 3.89 -4.24
N CYS A 309 4.64 4.09 -3.41
CA CYS A 309 4.42 5.31 -2.63
C CYS A 309 4.58 5.00 -1.15
N GLY A 310 5.30 5.84 -0.41
CA GLY A 310 5.34 5.83 1.06
C GLY A 310 4.63 7.02 1.69
N SER A 311 5.03 7.44 2.90
CA SER A 311 4.51 8.70 3.46
C SER A 311 5.02 9.96 2.77
N ASP A 312 6.28 9.94 2.32
CA ASP A 312 6.98 11.17 1.93
C ASP A 312 7.73 11.07 0.59
N ALA A 313 7.70 9.91 -0.08
CA ALA A 313 8.42 9.69 -1.31
C ALA A 313 7.69 8.75 -2.27
N LEU A 314 7.63 9.17 -3.53
CA LEU A 314 7.32 8.30 -4.66
C LEU A 314 8.63 7.68 -5.17
N ILE A 315 8.66 6.35 -5.23
CA ILE A 315 9.76 5.60 -5.85
C ILE A 315 9.25 4.99 -7.15
N ALA A 316 9.98 5.23 -8.24
CA ALA A 316 9.76 4.58 -9.52
C ALA A 316 10.98 3.71 -9.84
N LEU A 317 10.75 2.44 -10.17
CA LEU A 317 11.80 1.53 -10.61
C LEU A 317 11.81 1.48 -12.13
N ALA A 318 12.88 1.98 -12.73
CA ALA A 318 13.07 1.98 -14.17
C ALA A 318 13.89 0.76 -14.63
N GLY A 319 13.51 0.23 -15.80
CA GLY A 319 14.39 -0.63 -16.57
C GLY A 319 15.70 0.10 -16.84
N VAL A 320 16.82 -0.62 -16.82
CA VAL A 320 18.04 -0.04 -17.41
C VAL A 320 17.91 -0.37 -18.89
N ASP A 321 17.67 0.63 -19.72
CA ASP A 321 17.90 0.45 -21.15
C ASP A 321 19.39 0.07 -21.33
N GLU A 322 19.64 -0.93 -22.17
CA GLU A 322 20.99 -1.44 -22.48
C GLU A 322 21.88 -0.37 -23.12
#